data_AF-A0AAP8T1T3-F1
#
_entry.id   AF-A0AAP8T1T3-F1
#
_cell.length_a   1.000
_cell.length_b   1.000
_cell.length_c   1.000
_cell.angle_alpha   90.00
_cell.angle_beta   90.00
_cell.angle_gamma   90.00
#
_symmetry.space_group_name_H-M   'P 1'
#
loop_
_entity.id
_entity.type
_entity.pdbx_description
1 polymer ?
#
loop_
_entity_poly.entity_id
_entity_poly.type
_entity_poly.pdbx_seq_one_letter_code
_entity_poly.pdbx_strand_id
1 'polypeptide(L)' 'HLSKSGTPTMGGALILSSIGVSTLLWADLTNRYVWVVLLVTLLFGAIGWVDDYRKVIEKNSRGLPSRWKYFWQSVF' A
#
# COMPACT_ATOMS: atom_id res chain seq x y z
N HIS A 1 24.47 3.15 12.94
CA HIS A 1 24.16 2.12 11.93
C HIS A 1 23.25 1.06 12.53
N LEU A 2 21.94 1.31 12.59
CA LEU A 2 20.94 0.28 12.89
C LEU A 2 20.09 0.12 11.64
N SER A 3 20.44 -0.92 10.89
CA SER A 3 19.67 -1.43 9.76
C SER A 3 18.30 -1.85 10.29
N LYS A 4 17.32 -0.94 10.33
CA LYS A 4 15.88 -1.30 10.38
C LYS A 4 15.49 -1.77 8.98
N SER A 5 16.13 -2.86 8.56
CA SER A 5 15.87 -3.60 7.36
C SER A 5 14.83 -4.66 7.69
N GLY A 6 13.70 -4.64 6.97
CA GLY A 6 13.04 -5.89 6.64
C GLY A 6 11.69 -6.21 7.26
N THR A 7 10.95 -5.30 7.91
CA THR A 7 9.51 -5.54 8.08
C THR A 7 8.82 -5.24 6.74
N PRO A 8 8.29 -6.25 6.03
CA PRO A 8 7.70 -6.04 4.71
C PRO A 8 6.51 -5.11 4.87
N THR A 9 6.56 -3.97 4.19
CA THR A 9 5.43 -3.03 4.08
C THR A 9 4.20 -3.67 3.43
N MET A 10 4.36 -4.88 2.88
CA MET A 10 3.31 -5.78 2.40
C MET A 10 2.50 -6.50 3.50
N GLY A 11 2.68 -6.20 4.79
CA GLY A 11 1.85 -6.77 5.85
C GLY A 11 0.34 -6.53 5.65
N GLY A 12 -0.03 -5.35 5.13
CA GLY A 12 -1.42 -5.04 4.79
C GLY A 12 -2.00 -5.95 3.69
N ALA A 13 -1.18 -6.34 2.71
CA ALA A 13 -1.56 -7.28 1.67
C ALA A 13 -1.86 -8.68 2.22
N LEU A 14 -1.06 -9.16 3.19
CA LEU A 14 -1.30 -10.43 3.88
C LEU A 14 -2.60 -10.38 4.72
N ILE A 15 -2.86 -9.26 5.40
CA ILE A 15 -4.10 -9.09 6.17
C ILE A 15 -5.33 -9.08 5.24
N LEU A 16 -5.26 -8.34 4.13
CA LEU A 16 -6.36 -8.27 3.15
C LEU A 16 -6.64 -9.61 2.48
N SER A 17 -5.60 -10.38 2.15
CA SER A 17 -5.78 -11.72 1.59
C SER A 17 -6.38 -12.68 2.62
N SER A 18 -5.94 -12.64 3.89
CA SER A 18 -6.55 -13.42 4.97
C SER A 18 -8.01 -13.07 5.20
N ILE A 19 -8.37 -11.78 5.21
CA ILE A 19 -9.76 -11.34 5.34
C ILE A 19 -10.58 -11.82 4.14
N GLY A 20 -10.09 -11.63 2.91
CA GLY A 20 -10.78 -12.08 1.70
C GLY A 20 -11.06 -13.58 1.71
N VAL A 21 -10.07 -14.40 2.05
CA VAL A 21 -10.21 -15.87 2.15
C VAL A 21 -11.16 -16.25 3.28
N SER A 22 -11.04 -15.64 4.46
CA SER A 22 -11.95 -15.91 5.59
C SER A 22 -13.40 -15.55 5.24
N THR A 23 -13.61 -14.44 4.54
CA THR A 23 -14.95 -14.01 4.11
C THR A 23 -15.51 -14.96 3.07
N LEU A 24 -14.72 -15.46 2.11
CA LEU A 24 -15.18 -16.45 1.14
C LEU A 24 -15.52 -17.82 1.76
N LEU A 25 -14.84 -18.21 2.84
CA LEU A 25 -15.05 -19.50 3.50
C LEU A 25 -16.20 -19.49 4.52
N TRP A 26 -16.40 -18.37 5.22
CA TRP A 26 -17.38 -18.28 6.32
C TRP A 26 -18.59 -17.39 6.04
N ALA A 27 -18.53 -16.48 5.06
CA ALA A 27 -19.67 -15.61 4.78
C ALA A 27 -20.67 -16.28 3.83
N ASP A 28 -21.94 -15.92 3.99
CA ASP A 28 -23.01 -16.36 3.09
C ASP A 28 -22.89 -15.63 1.75
N LEU A 29 -22.37 -16.34 0.74
CA LEU A 29 -22.15 -15.85 -0.62
C LEU A 29 -23.44 -15.54 -1.39
N THR A 30 -24.60 -15.99 -0.87
CA THR A 30 -25.92 -15.69 -1.42
C THR A 30 -26.32 -14.24 -1.11
N ASN A 31 -25.71 -13.64 -0.08
CA ASN A 31 -26.02 -12.29 0.34
C ASN A 31 -25.25 -11.25 -0.50
N ARG A 32 -26.00 -10.38 -1.19
CA ARG A 32 -25.40 -9.33 -2.03
C ARG A 32 -24.59 -8.29 -1.25
N TYR A 33 -24.89 -8.07 0.04
CA TYR A 33 -24.10 -7.17 0.88
C TYR A 33 -22.67 -7.66 1.09
N VAL A 34 -22.46 -8.99 1.20
CA VAL A 34 -21.14 -9.60 1.34
C VAL A 34 -20.29 -9.30 0.10
N TRP A 35 -20.87 -9.45 -1.09
CA TRP A 35 -20.20 -9.12 -2.35
C TRP A 35 -19.79 -7.65 -2.43
N VAL A 36 -20.65 -6.73 -2.02
CA VAL A 36 -20.34 -5.29 -2.04
C VAL A 36 -19.18 -4.98 -1.11
N VAL A 37 -19.22 -5.45 0.13
CA VAL A 37 -18.14 -5.22 1.11
C VAL A 37 -16.83 -5.85 0.68
N LEU A 38 -16.87 -7.08 0.15
CA LEU A 38 -15.70 -7.80 -0.32
C LEU A 38 -15.04 -7.08 -1.50
N LEU A 39 -15.84 -6.57 -2.45
CA LEU A 39 -15.35 -5.82 -3.60
C LEU A 39 -14.73 -4.47 -3.18
N VAL A 40 -15.40 -3.72 -2.30
CA VAL A 40 -14.86 -2.45 -1.75
C VAL A 40 -13.55 -2.70 -1.00
N THR A 41 -13.51 -3.73 -0.15
CA THR A 41 -12.31 -4.08 0.62
C THR A 41 -11.13 -4.45 -0.29
N LEU A 42 -11.38 -5.26 -1.33
CA LEU A 42 -10.36 -5.62 -2.32
C LEU A 42 -9.89 -4.41 -3.14
N LEU A 43 -10.78 -3.47 -3.50
CA LEU A 43 -10.41 -2.26 -4.24
C LEU A 43 -9.51 -1.34 -3.41
N PHE A 44 -9.91 -1.00 -2.18
CA PHE A 44 -9.08 -0.18 -1.29
C PHE A 44 -7.76 -0.89 -0.95
N GLY A 45 -7.81 -2.22 -0.80
CA GLY A 45 -6.63 -3.04 -0.61
C GLY A 45 -5.66 -3.02 -1.78
N ALA A 46 -6.18 -3.11 -3.01
CA ALA A 46 -5.38 -3.03 -4.23
C ALA A 46 -4.77 -1.63 -4.43
N ILE A 47 -5.50 -0.55 -4.11
CA ILE A 47 -4.96 0.81 -4.15
C ILE A 47 -3.80 0.96 -3.17
N GLY A 48 -3.97 0.49 -1.93
CA GLY A 48 -2.91 0.50 -0.92
C GLY A 48 -1.70 -0.35 -1.32
N TRP A 49 -1.94 -1.52 -1.94
CA TRP A 49 -0.87 -2.34 -2.51
C TRP A 49 -0.13 -1.58 -3.60
N VAL A 50 -0.82 -0.95 -4.55
CA VAL A 50 -0.20 -0.22 -5.66
C VAL A 50 0.63 0.95 -5.14
N ASP A 51 0.14 1.71 -4.15
CA ASP A 51 0.91 2.80 -3.53
C ASP A 51 2.18 2.27 -2.82
N ASP A 52 2.05 1.18 -2.07
CA ASP A 52 3.18 0.57 -1.36
C ASP A 52 4.19 -0.09 -2.33
N TYR A 53 3.70 -0.75 -3.37
CA TYR A 53 4.51 -1.35 -4.43
C TYR A 53 5.27 -0.26 -5.21
N ARG A 54 4.62 0.88 -5.51
CA ARG A 54 5.31 2.04 -6.09
C ARG A 54 6.39 2.56 -5.15
N LYS A 55 6.13 2.70 -3.85
CA LYS A 55 7.16 3.12 -2.88
C LYS A 55 8.34 2.13 -2.80
N VAL A 56 8.09 0.82 -2.87
CA VAL A 56 9.12 -0.23 -2.79
C VAL A 56 9.94 -0.35 -4.08
N ILE A 57 9.29 -0.35 -5.25
CA ILE A 57 9.96 -0.44 -6.55
C ILE A 57 10.69 0.85 -6.90
N GLU A 58 10.08 2.00 -6.61
CA GLU A 58 10.64 3.28 -7.00
C GLU A 58 11.87 3.62 -6.16
N LYS A 59 12.07 2.96 -5.00
CA LYS A 59 13.28 3.03 -4.14
C LYS A 59 13.89 4.44 -4.04
N ASN A 60 13.04 5.46 -4.15
CA ASN A 60 13.48 6.83 -4.39
C ASN A 60 13.57 7.52 -3.03
N SER A 61 14.68 7.23 -2.35
CA SER A 61 15.33 8.16 -1.42
C SER A 61 15.95 9.35 -2.20
N ARG A 62 15.26 9.85 -3.23
CA ARG A 62 15.60 11.01 -4.07
C ARG A 62 14.32 11.75 -4.47
N GLY A 63 13.50 12.09 -3.49
CA GLY A 63 12.75 13.34 -3.62
C GLY A 63 13.78 14.48 -3.68
N LEU A 64 13.97 15.07 -4.87
CA LEU A 64 14.76 16.26 -5.24
C LEU A 64 16.07 16.50 -4.44
N PRO A 65 17.26 16.48 -5.09
CA PRO A 65 18.50 16.89 -4.41
C PRO A 65 18.31 18.28 -3.78
N SER A 66 18.44 18.41 -2.46
CA SER A 66 18.32 19.70 -1.74
C SER A 66 19.10 20.83 -2.40
N ARG A 67 20.18 20.52 -3.13
CA ARG A 67 20.95 21.47 -3.94
C ARG A 67 20.12 22.28 -4.94
N TRP A 68 19.14 21.65 -5.60
CA TRP A 68 18.27 22.36 -6.55
C TRP A 68 17.22 23.21 -5.82
N LYS A 69 16.69 22.74 -4.68
CA LYS A 69 15.77 23.54 -3.85
C LYS A 69 16.44 24.80 -3.29
N TYR A 70 17.68 24.68 -2.80
CA TYR A 70 18.44 25.84 -2.32
C TYR A 70 18.87 26.78 -3.45
N PHE A 71 19.29 26.27 -4.61
CA PHE A 71 19.67 27.11 -5.74
C PHE A 71 18.51 28.02 -6.19
N TRP A 72 17.31 27.45 -6.34
CA TRP A 72 16.12 28.23 -6.70
C TRP A 72 15.62 29.16 -5.58
N GLN A 73 15.91 28.87 -4.30
CA GLN A 73 15.61 29.76 -3.17
C GLN A 73 16.69 30.83 -2.91
N SER A 74 17.87 30.73 -3.53
CA SER A 74 18.95 31.74 -3.38
C SER A 74 19.05 32.68 -4.58
N VAL A 75 18.52 32.29 -5.73
CA VAL A 75 18.48 33.12 -6.95
C VAL A 75 17.24 34.03 -6.98
N PHE A 76 16.20 33.71 -6.20
CA PHE A 76 15.02 34.55 -5.98
C PHE A 76 15.11 35.21 -4.60
#